data_AF-A0AAV3RG97-F1
#
_entry.id   AF-A0AAV3RG97-F1
#
_cell.length_a   1.000
_cell.length_b   1.000
_cell.length_c   1.000
_cell.angle_alpha   90.00
_cell.angle_beta   90.00
_cell.angle_gamma   90.00
#
_symmetry.space_group_name_H-M   'P 1'
#
loop_
_entity.id
_entity.type
_entity.pdbx_description
1 polymer ?
#
loop_
_entity_poly.entity_id
_entity_poly.type
_entity_poly.pdbx_seq_one_letter_code
_entity_poly.pdbx_strand_id
1 'polypeptide(L)'
;MYCVPKEKINLTLNEVHEGDCSHHIGGRALESKITRAGYYWPTLMADSLEYVKRSDSCEKMKAVPKQPVAEMTPVLCAVPFAMWGIDLVRQFVKPATKYKDIVVAVQQVGRGNPIKKHYC
;
A
#
# COMPACT_ATOMS: atom_id res chain seq x y z
N MET A 1 20.89 26.17 -4.07
CA MET A 1 20.96 25.22 -2.94
C MET A 1 21.58 25.95 -1.76
N TYR A 2 20.93 25.93 -0.59
CA TYR A 2 21.34 26.56 0.66
C TYR A 2 21.96 25.51 1.59
N CYS A 3 23.18 25.76 2.04
CA CYS A 3 23.84 24.91 3.02
C CYS A 3 23.29 25.19 4.42
N VAL A 4 22.66 24.20 5.05
CA VAL A 4 22.04 24.35 6.36
C VAL A 4 23.11 24.26 7.46
N PRO A 5 23.23 25.28 8.35
CA PRO A 5 24.10 25.21 9.52
C PRO A 5 23.69 24.06 10.44
N LYS A 6 24.65 23.44 11.14
CA LYS A 6 24.40 22.25 11.98
C LYS A 6 23.33 22.49 13.03
N GLU A 7 23.25 23.71 13.55
CA GLU A 7 22.30 24.13 14.57
C GLU A 7 20.86 24.15 14.07
N LYS A 8 20.66 24.27 12.74
CA LYS A 8 19.36 24.36 12.09
C LYS A 8 18.91 23.05 11.45
N ILE A 9 19.75 22.03 11.39
CA ILE A 9 19.44 20.74 10.74
C ILE A 9 18.16 20.12 11.31
N ASN A 10 18.05 20.01 12.64
CA ASN A 10 16.86 19.42 13.27
C ASN A 10 15.59 20.23 13.03
N LEU A 11 15.70 21.57 12.99
CA LEU A 11 14.58 22.46 12.70
C LEU A 11 14.09 22.22 11.27
N THR A 12 15.00 22.23 10.29
CA THR A 12 14.66 21.99 8.88
C THR A 12 14.08 20.60 8.65
N LEU A 13 14.64 19.57 9.30
CA LEU A 13 14.08 18.21 9.26
C LEU A 13 12.64 18.19 9.79
N ASN A 14 12.38 18.87 10.91
CA ASN A 14 11.05 18.93 11.51
C ASN A 14 10.05 19.67 10.62
N GLU A 15 10.41 20.87 10.14
CA GLU A 15 9.56 21.69 9.28
C GLU A 15 9.16 20.96 7.99
N VAL A 16 10.08 20.21 7.36
CA VAL A 16 9.79 19.49 6.11
C VAL A 16 9.05 18.18 6.35
N HIS A 17 9.25 17.56 7.51
CA HIS A 17 8.55 16.34 7.90
C HIS A 17 7.11 16.61 8.36
N GLU A 18 6.88 17.68 9.13
CA GLU A 18 5.56 18.05 9.69
C GLU A 18 4.78 19.06 8.85
N GLY A 19 5.46 19.90 8.05
CA GLY A 19 4.86 21.03 7.33
C GLY A 19 3.95 20.66 6.15
N ASP A 20 3.98 19.40 5.70
CA ASP A 20 2.99 18.82 4.79
C ASP A 20 2.22 17.74 5.55
N CYS A 21 0.90 17.62 5.36
CA CYS A 21 0.06 16.54 5.91
C CYS A 21 0.48 15.09 5.53
N SER A 22 1.67 14.88 4.99
CA SER A 22 2.28 13.58 4.70
C SER A 22 2.87 12.96 5.97
N HIS A 23 2.01 12.36 6.79
CA HIS A 23 2.36 11.61 8.01
C HIS A 23 3.27 10.37 7.80
N HIS A 24 3.88 10.18 6.62
CA HIS A 24 4.41 8.88 6.19
C HIS A 24 5.67 8.95 5.31
N ILE A 25 6.50 9.99 5.46
CA ILE A 25 7.67 10.16 4.58
C ILE A 25 8.86 9.36 5.15
N GLY A 26 9.27 8.31 4.42
CA GLY A 26 10.50 7.57 4.71
C GLY A 26 11.76 8.43 4.54
N GLY A 27 12.87 8.10 5.21
CA GLY A 27 14.09 8.94 5.21
C GLY A 27 14.65 9.30 3.83
N ARG A 28 14.57 8.40 2.83
CA ARG A 28 14.92 8.72 1.43
C ARG A 28 13.99 9.76 0.81
N ALA A 29 12.69 9.64 1.05
CA ALA A 29 11.71 10.59 0.55
C ALA A 29 11.83 11.95 1.25
N LEU A 30 12.25 11.95 2.52
CA LEU A 30 12.54 13.15 3.31
C LEU A 30 13.77 13.87 2.75
N GLU A 31 14.89 13.16 2.55
CA GLU A 31 16.08 13.69 1.87
C GLU A 31 15.70 14.32 0.53
N SER A 32 14.96 13.60 -0.31
CA SER A 32 14.58 14.10 -1.63
C SER A 32 13.65 15.31 -1.57
N LYS A 33 12.78 15.41 -0.55
CA LYS A 33 11.99 16.63 -0.32
C LYS A 33 12.87 17.81 0.08
N ILE A 34 13.80 17.60 1.00
CA ILE A 34 14.72 18.65 1.48
C ILE A 34 15.62 19.15 0.34
N THR A 35 16.16 18.25 -0.47
CA THR A 35 16.94 18.57 -1.66
C THR A 35 16.11 19.37 -2.68
N ARG A 36 14.85 18.98 -2.93
CA ARG A 36 13.92 19.72 -3.81
C ARG A 36 13.52 21.10 -3.26
N ALA A 37 13.41 21.24 -1.94
CA ALA A 37 13.22 22.53 -1.27
C ALA A 37 14.48 23.41 -1.33
N GLY A 38 15.59 22.89 -1.86
CA GLY A 38 16.81 23.63 -2.09
C GLY A 38 17.77 23.61 -0.91
N TYR A 39 17.55 22.78 0.11
CA TYR A 39 18.42 22.63 1.28
C TYR A 39 19.42 21.48 1.11
N TYR A 40 20.60 21.62 1.71
CA TYR A 40 21.65 20.61 1.65
C TYR A 40 22.59 20.67 2.85
N TRP A 41 23.13 19.51 3.24
CA TRP A 41 24.29 19.37 4.09
C TRP A 41 24.93 17.97 3.87
N PRO A 42 26.22 17.76 4.23
CA PRO A 42 26.95 16.54 3.86
C PRO A 42 26.33 15.23 4.38
N THR A 43 25.65 15.26 5.52
CA THR A 43 25.05 14.10 6.19
C THR A 43 23.53 13.99 6.01
N LEU A 44 22.95 14.77 5.09
CA LEU A 44 21.50 14.88 4.87
C LEU A 44 20.77 13.53 4.85
N MET A 45 21.29 12.56 4.10
CA MET A 45 20.67 11.24 3.99
C MET A 45 20.71 10.45 5.31
N ALA A 46 21.84 10.47 6.02
CA ALA A 46 21.99 9.79 7.30
C ALA A 46 21.08 10.42 8.37
N ASP A 47 21.08 11.75 8.46
CA ASP A 47 20.26 12.50 9.41
C ASP A 47 18.76 12.33 9.12
N SER A 48 18.37 12.27 7.85
CA SER A 48 16.98 12.01 7.45
C SER A 48 16.52 10.59 7.83
N LEU A 49 17.39 9.59 7.69
CA LEU A 49 17.08 8.22 8.10
C LEU A 49 16.99 8.09 9.62
N GLU A 50 17.91 8.72 10.36
CA GLU A 50 17.91 8.71 11.82
C GLU A 50 16.68 9.44 12.38
N TYR A 51 16.33 10.59 11.80
CA TYR A 51 15.15 11.37 12.18
C TYR A 51 13.85 10.56 12.03
N VAL A 52 13.63 9.92 10.87
CA VAL A 52 12.45 9.06 10.63
C VAL A 52 12.49 7.78 11.47
N LYS A 53 13.68 7.33 11.91
CA LYS A 53 13.81 6.20 12.84
C LYS A 53 13.38 6.59 14.25
N ARG A 54 13.73 7.79 14.71
CA ARG A 54 13.39 8.34 16.04
C ARG A 54 11.95 8.83 16.15
N SER A 55 11.29 9.11 15.03
CA SER A 55 9.91 9.59 15.02
C SER A 55 8.92 8.50 15.48
N ASP A 56 8.33 8.70 16.67
CA ASP A 56 7.36 7.77 17.30
C ASP A 56 6.17 7.43 16.39
N SER A 57 5.71 8.39 15.59
CA SER A 57 4.61 8.20 14.63
C SER A 57 5.01 7.25 13.51
N CYS A 58 6.25 7.35 13.03
CA CYS A 58 6.80 6.46 12.01
C CYS A 58 7.11 5.06 12.55
N GLU A 59 7.53 4.94 13.81
CA GLU A 59 7.84 3.66 14.44
C GLU A 59 6.60 2.80 14.68
N LYS A 60 5.53 3.39 15.24
CA LYS A 60 4.26 2.69 15.51
C LYS A 60 3.63 2.07 14.25
N MET A 61 3.93 2.62 13.08
CA MET A 61 3.41 2.14 11.79
C MET A 61 4.34 1.16 11.05
N LYS A 62 5.58 0.95 11.50
CA LYS A 62 6.50 -0.04 10.89
C LYS A 62 6.07 -1.48 11.12
N ALA A 63 5.11 -1.72 12.01
CA ALA A 63 4.60 -3.04 12.33
C ALA A 63 3.16 -3.22 11.82
N VAL A 64 3.00 -3.46 10.51
CA VAL A 64 2.03 -4.48 10.12
C VAL A 64 2.83 -5.78 10.17
N PRO A 65 2.63 -6.64 11.19
CA PRO A 65 3.24 -7.95 11.17
C PRO A 65 2.86 -8.60 9.84
N LYS A 66 3.85 -9.06 9.08
CA LYS A 66 3.61 -9.97 7.96
C LYS A 66 3.08 -11.26 8.57
N GLN A 67 1.79 -11.32 8.86
CA GLN A 67 1.13 -12.58 9.13
C GLN A 67 1.41 -13.47 7.92
N PRO A 68 1.81 -14.74 8.12
CA PRO A 68 1.84 -15.68 7.01
C PRO A 68 0.45 -15.66 6.38
N VAL A 69 0.40 -15.67 5.05
CA VAL A 69 -0.87 -15.77 4.31
C VAL A 69 -1.56 -17.02 4.83
N ALA A 70 -2.58 -16.86 5.66
CA ALA A 70 -3.38 -17.97 6.12
C ALA A 70 -4.04 -18.57 4.89
N GLU A 71 -3.92 -19.89 4.73
CA GLU A 71 -4.61 -20.60 3.66
C GLU A 71 -6.12 -20.41 3.88
N MET A 72 -6.73 -19.57 3.04
CA MET A 72 -8.17 -19.31 3.11
C MET A 72 -8.89 -20.57 2.65
N THR A 73 -9.47 -21.33 3.57
CA THR A 73 -10.36 -22.44 3.21
C THR A 73 -11.62 -21.86 2.54
N PRO A 74 -11.88 -22.16 1.25
CA PRO A 74 -13.09 -21.70 0.61
C PRO A 74 -14.29 -22.37 1.26
N VAL A 75 -15.34 -21.59 1.57
CA VAL A 75 -16.63 -22.15 1.98
C VAL A 75 -17.20 -22.87 0.76
N LEU A 76 -17.18 -24.21 0.78
CA LEU A 76 -17.77 -25.02 -0.27
C LEU A 76 -19.29 -25.01 -0.10
N CYS A 77 -19.99 -24.25 -0.94
CA CYS A 77 -21.43 -24.37 -1.08
C CYS A 77 -21.72 -25.36 -2.22
N ALA A 78 -22.45 -26.45 -1.93
CA ALA A 78 -22.83 -27.44 -2.94
C ALA A 78 -24.01 -27.00 -3.81
N VAL A 79 -24.50 -25.77 -3.62
CA VAL A 79 -25.62 -25.20 -4.37
C VAL A 79 -25.09 -24.51 -5.63
N PRO A 80 -25.48 -24.95 -6.83
CA PRO A 80 -25.17 -24.25 -8.07
C PRO A 80 -25.67 -22.79 -7.97
N PHE A 81 -24.86 -21.84 -8.44
CA PHE A 81 -25.10 -20.39 -8.40
C PHE A 81 -25.06 -19.71 -7.02
N ALA A 82 -24.73 -20.42 -5.93
CA ALA A 82 -24.70 -19.81 -4.60
C ALA A 82 -23.48 -18.90 -4.34
N MET A 83 -22.38 -19.08 -5.09
CA MET A 83 -21.17 -18.28 -4.91
C MET A 83 -20.49 -17.99 -6.24
N TRP A 84 -20.05 -16.74 -6.38
CA TRP A 84 -19.47 -16.16 -7.59
C TRP A 84 -18.34 -15.22 -7.17
N GLY A 85 -17.18 -15.35 -7.81
CA GLY A 85 -16.09 -14.39 -7.72
C GLY A 85 -16.15 -13.45 -8.91
N ILE A 86 -16.08 -12.14 -8.65
CA ILE A 86 -16.06 -11.11 -9.71
C ILE A 86 -14.69 -10.43 -9.66
N ASP A 87 -14.03 -10.34 -10.81
CA ASP A 87 -12.80 -9.58 -10.97
C ASP A 87 -12.88 -8.62 -12.16
N LEU A 88 -12.15 -7.52 -12.08
CA LEU A 88 -12.11 -6.47 -13.09
C LEU A 88 -10.71 -6.39 -13.69
N VAL A 89 -10.58 -6.89 -14.91
CA VAL A 89 -9.33 -6.80 -15.66
C VAL A 89 -9.32 -5.46 -16.41
N ARG A 90 -8.49 -4.53 -15.93
CA ARG A 90 -8.28 -3.20 -16.52
C ARG A 90 -7.03 -3.18 -17.40
N GLN A 91 -7.01 -2.23 -18.34
CA GLN A 91 -5.85 -1.85 -19.17
C GLN A 91 -5.49 -2.76 -20.35
N PHE A 92 -6.41 -2.90 -21.29
CA PHE A 92 -6.03 -3.33 -22.64
C PHE A 92 -5.44 -2.13 -23.41
N VAL A 93 -4.12 -2.14 -23.66
CA VAL A 93 -3.36 -1.02 -24.24
C VAL A 93 -3.83 -0.64 -25.66
N LYS A 94 -4.53 -1.54 -26.36
CA LYS A 94 -5.19 -1.29 -27.64
C LYS A 94 -6.43 -2.18 -27.74
N PRO A 95 -7.58 -1.77 -27.20
CA PRO A 95 -8.75 -2.63 -27.26
C PRO A 95 -9.20 -2.77 -28.73
N ALA A 96 -9.47 -3.99 -29.17
CA ALA A 96 -10.10 -4.24 -30.48
C ALA A 96 -11.57 -3.76 -30.51
N THR A 97 -12.09 -3.35 -29.36
CA THR A 97 -13.44 -2.84 -29.15
C THR A 97 -13.39 -1.46 -28.49
N LYS A 98 -14.54 -0.79 -28.39
CA LYS A 98 -14.67 0.47 -27.63
C LYS A 98 -14.57 0.31 -26.11
N TYR A 99 -14.56 -0.94 -25.61
CA TYR A 99 -14.52 -1.25 -24.19
C TYR A 99 -13.07 -1.49 -23.75
N LYS A 100 -12.67 -0.89 -22.62
CA LYS A 100 -11.28 -0.90 -22.11
C LYS A 100 -11.06 -1.89 -20.97
N ASP A 101 -12.15 -2.42 -20.42
CA ASP A 101 -12.17 -3.28 -19.24
C ASP A 101 -13.02 -4.52 -19.51
N ILE A 102 -12.70 -5.64 -18.84
CA ILE A 102 -13.48 -6.88 -18.86
C ILE A 102 -13.90 -7.23 -17.44
N VAL A 103 -15.18 -7.55 -17.26
CA VAL A 103 -15.70 -8.13 -16.02
C VAL A 103 -15.66 -9.65 -16.15
N VAL A 104 -14.92 -10.31 -15.28
CA VAL A 104 -14.84 -11.77 -15.21
C VAL A 104 -15.68 -12.23 -14.03
N ALA A 105 -16.68 -13.07 -14.28
CA ALA A 105 -17.46 -13.73 -13.24
C ALA A 105 -17.17 -15.24 -13.27
N VAL A 106 -16.62 -15.76 -12.18
CA VAL A 106 -16.33 -17.19 -12.00
C VAL A 106 -17.31 -17.76 -11.01
N GLN A 107 -18.08 -18.76 -11.45
CA GLN A 107 -18.94 -19.51 -10.55
C GLN A 107 -18.13 -20.55 -9.78
N GLN A 108 -18.27 -20.57 -8.45
CA GLN A 108 -17.72 -21.64 -7.63
C GLN A 108 -18.58 -22.89 -7.81
N VAL A 109 -17.97 -23.98 -8.29
CA VAL A 109 -18.65 -25.28 -8.41
C VAL A 109 -18.20 -26.15 -7.25
N GLY A 110 -19.04 -26.30 -6.23
CA GLY A 110 -18.84 -27.30 -5.20
C GLY A 110 -18.92 -28.71 -5.80
N ARG A 111 -18.01 -29.61 -5.45
CA ARG A 111 -18.14 -31.04 -5.78
C ARG A 111 -19.27 -31.63 -4.95
N GLY A 112 -20.49 -31.62 -5.48
CA GLY A 112 -21.67 -32.20 -4.81
C GLY A 112 -21.88 -33.66 -5.20
N ASN A 113 -21.95 -34.55 -4.21
CA ASN A 113 -22.73 -35.79 -4.34
C ASN A 113 -24.23 -35.44 -4.49
N PRO A 114 -25.06 -36.25 -5.17
CA PRO A 114 -26.44 -35.90 -5.48
C PRO A 114 -27.29 -35.67 -4.21
N ILE A 115 -27.69 -34.42 -3.96
CA ILE A 115 -28.43 -33.99 -2.77
C ILE A 115 -29.94 -34.26 -2.98
N LYS A 116 -30.56 -35.00 -2.04
CA LYS A 116 -32.03 -35.08 -1.90
C LYS A 116 -32.56 -33.70 -1.48
N LYS A 117 -33.47 -33.15 -2.28
CA LYS A 117 -34.08 -31.83 -2.06
C LYS A 117 -34.98 -31.85 -0.81
N HIS A 118 -34.56 -31.16 0.24
CA HIS A 118 -35.47 -30.56 1.21
C HIS A 118 -35.15 -29.07 1.25
N TYR A 119 -36.11 -28.26 0.79
CA TYR A 119 -36.04 -26.81 0.88
C TYR A 119 -36.58 -26.37 2.24
N CYS A 120 -35.96 -25.31 2.77
CA CYS A 120 -36.45 -24.57 3.93
C CYS A 120 -37.55 -23.60 3.52
#